data_AF-A0A6N6MI63-F1
#
_entry.id   AF-A0A6N6MI63-F1
#
_cell.length_a   1.000
_cell.length_b   1.000
_cell.length_c   1.000
_cell.angle_alpha   90.00
_cell.angle_beta   90.00
_cell.angle_gamma   90.00
#
_symmetry.space_group_name_H-M   'P 1'
#
loop_
_entity.id
_entity.type
_entity.pdbx_description
1 polymer ?
#
loop_
_entity_poly.entity_id
_entity_poly.type
_entity_poly.pdbx_seq_one_letter_code
_entity_poly.pdbx_strand_id
1 'polypeptide(L)'
;MFRFQYEPSTLIHDVENNGHSIQFDFEEGDYITYKNERFCLKLIHFHEPSEHKIDGVIYPIEIHLVIISVFHIICFFQSLK
;
A
#
# COMPACT_ATOMS: atom_id res chain seq x y z
N MET A 1 -17.62 -2.76 -4.97
CA MET A 1 -16.80 -1.92 -5.86
C MET A 1 -15.74 -1.24 -5.02
N PHE A 2 -14.48 -1.31 -5.43
CA PHE A 2 -13.42 -0.48 -4.86
C PHE A 2 -13.49 0.92 -5.47
N ARG A 3 -13.38 1.95 -4.65
CA ARG A 3 -13.20 3.31 -5.14
C ARG A 3 -11.99 3.92 -4.46
N PHE A 4 -11.04 4.41 -5.25
CA PHE A 4 -9.86 5.11 -4.77
C PHE A 4 -10.15 6.61 -4.65
N GLN A 5 -9.77 7.21 -3.53
CA GLN A 5 -9.86 8.64 -3.28
C GLN A 5 -8.50 9.10 -2.80
N TYR A 6 -7.72 9.63 -3.73
CA TYR A 6 -6.43 10.23 -3.43
C TYR A 6 -6.54 11.75 -3.51
N GLU A 7 -5.97 12.42 -2.53
CA GLU A 7 -5.88 13.87 -2.51
C GLU A 7 -4.90 14.34 -3.61
N PRO A 8 -5.07 15.56 -4.15
CA PRO A 8 -4.11 16.12 -5.11
C PRO A 8 -2.67 16.19 -4.56
N SER A 9 -2.53 16.21 -3.24
CA SER A 9 -1.25 16.12 -2.53
C SER A 9 -1.30 15.02 -1.48
N THR A 10 -0.59 13.94 -1.74
CA THR A 10 -0.26 12.93 -0.72
C THR A 10 0.86 13.47 0.16
N LEU A 11 0.62 13.51 1.47
CA LEU A 11 1.61 13.97 2.45
C LEU A 11 2.27 12.76 3.11
N ILE A 12 3.60 12.69 2.97
CA ILE A 12 4.42 11.68 3.64
C ILE A 12 4.71 12.17 5.06
N HIS A 13 4.44 11.32 6.04
CA HIS A 13 4.76 11.56 7.44
C HIS A 13 6.23 11.26 7.73
N ASP A 14 6.67 10.04 7.37
CA ASP A 14 8.03 9.58 7.61
C ASP A 14 8.49 8.60 6.52
N VAL A 15 9.81 8.44 6.42
CA VAL A 15 10.46 7.47 5.53
C VAL A 15 11.54 6.73 6.31
N GLU A 16 11.37 5.42 6.44
CA GLU A 16 12.28 4.57 7.19
C GLU A 16 12.93 3.52 6.28
N ASN A 17 14.23 3.30 6.47
CA ASN A 17 14.87 2.05 6.07
C ASN A 17 15.06 1.19 7.33
N ASN A 18 14.21 0.18 7.49
CA ASN A 18 14.18 -0.66 8.70
C ASN A 18 15.09 -1.90 8.60
N GLY A 19 15.95 -1.98 7.58
CA GLY A 19 16.85 -3.11 7.33
C GLY A 19 16.20 -4.30 6.62
N HIS A 20 14.87 -4.29 6.43
CA HIS A 20 14.13 -5.31 5.68
C HIS A 20 13.42 -4.72 4.46
N SER A 21 12.99 -3.46 4.53
CA SER A 21 12.33 -2.74 3.46
C SER A 21 12.59 -1.24 3.58
N ILE A 22 12.19 -0.49 2.55
CA ILE A 22 11.96 0.94 2.65
C ILE A 22 10.47 1.14 2.91
N GLN A 23 10.12 1.83 3.98
CA GLN A 23 8.75 2.12 4.36
C GLN A 23 8.48 3.62 4.24
N PHE A 24 7.32 3.97 3.69
CA PHE A 24 6.80 5.33 3.68
C PHE A 24 5.50 5.33 4.47
N ASP A 25 5.46 6.13 5.53
CA ASP A 25 4.26 6.37 6.31
C ASP A 25 3.58 7.65 5.80
N PHE A 26 2.25 7.66 5.77
CA PHE A 26 1.45 8.76 5.23
C PHE A 26 0.63 9.44 6.32
N GLU A 27 0.48 10.76 6.16
CA GLU A 27 -0.53 11.51 6.89
C GLU A 27 -1.95 11.11 6.43
N GLU A 28 -2.96 11.51 7.21
CA GLU A 28 -4.34 11.31 6.80
C GLU A 28 -4.70 12.13 5.57
N GLY A 29 -5.43 11.50 4.63
CA GLY A 29 -5.93 12.17 3.44
C GLY A 29 -6.40 11.14 2.43
N ASP A 30 -5.47 10.25 2.04
CA ASP A 30 -5.67 9.21 1.05
C ASP A 30 -6.43 8.00 1.59
N TYR A 31 -7.43 7.52 0.85
CA TYR A 31 -8.23 6.38 1.27
C TYR A 31 -8.86 5.61 0.10
N ILE A 32 -9.36 4.43 0.41
CA ILE A 32 -10.30 3.72 -0.45
C ILE A 32 -11.63 3.55 0.26
N THR A 33 -12.68 3.39 -0.53
CA THR A 33 -13.98 2.90 -0.06
C THR A 33 -14.21 1.50 -0.61
N TYR A 34 -14.45 0.53 0.27
CA TYR A 34 -14.81 -0.84 -0.07
C TYR A 34 -15.96 -1.31 0.81
N LYS A 35 -17.02 -1.87 0.21
CA LYS A 35 -18.23 -2.32 0.92
C LYS A 35 -18.81 -1.26 1.89
N ASN A 36 -18.80 0.01 1.47
CA ASN A 36 -19.24 1.18 2.24
C ASN A 36 -18.42 1.46 3.52
N GLU A 37 -17.25 0.86 3.65
CA GLU A 37 -16.28 1.11 4.70
C GLU A 37 -15.08 1.87 4.12
N ARG A 38 -14.59 2.85 4.88
CA ARG A 38 -13.43 3.67 4.53
C ARG A 38 -12.17 3.03 5.12
N PHE A 39 -11.16 2.85 4.27
CA PHE A 39 -9.83 2.39 4.66
C PHE A 39 -8.81 3.45 4.29
N CYS A 40 -8.16 4.04 5.28
CA CYS A 40 -7.15 5.08 5.06
C CYS A 40 -5.81 4.42 4.72
N LEU A 41 -5.09 5.00 3.76
CA LEU A 41 -3.70 4.67 3.51
C LEU A 41 -2.87 5.02 4.74
N LYS A 42 -2.08 4.06 5.22
CA LYS A 42 -1.17 4.28 6.35
C LYS A 42 0.27 4.20 5.94
N LEU A 43 0.62 3.16 5.20
CA LEU A 43 1.99 2.98 4.75
C LEU A 43 2.07 2.22 3.44
N ILE A 44 3.17 2.43 2.74
CA ILE A 44 3.64 1.50 1.71
C ILE A 44 5.01 0.98 2.09
N HIS A 45 5.32 -0.25 1.66
CA HIS A 45 6.68 -0.79 1.73
C HIS A 45 6.96 -1.69 0.52
N PHE A 46 8.23 -1.98 0.28
CA PHE A 46 8.70 -2.65 -0.94
C PHE A 46 9.30 -4.01 -0.64
N HIS A 47 9.15 -4.94 -1.58
CA HIS A 47 9.80 -6.25 -1.57
C HIS A 47 10.55 -6.47 -2.88
N GLU A 48 11.77 -6.99 -2.78
CA GLU A 48 12.60 -7.43 -3.90
C GLU A 48 13.20 -8.81 -3.58
N PRO A 49 12.90 -9.87 -4.36
CA PRO A 49 11.96 -9.90 -5.49
C PRO A 49 10.48 -9.80 -5.03
N SER A 50 9.53 -9.80 -5.97
CA SER A 50 8.10 -9.85 -5.63
C SER A 50 7.77 -11.10 -4.80
N GLU A 51 6.93 -10.93 -3.78
CA GLU A 51 6.43 -12.06 -2.99
C GLU A 51 5.42 -12.88 -3.79
N HIS A 52 4.54 -12.19 -4.54
CA HIS A 52 3.52 -12.81 -5.35
C HIS A 52 4.04 -13.16 -6.75
N LYS A 53 3.41 -14.17 -7.35
CA LYS A 53 3.61 -14.56 -8.76
C LYS A 53 2.39 -14.20 -9.57
N ILE A 54 2.60 -13.64 -10.76
CA ILE A 54 1.54 -13.42 -11.76
C ILE A 54 1.80 -14.41 -12.89
N ASP A 55 0.86 -15.33 -13.12
CA ASP A 55 0.98 -16.42 -14.10
C ASP A 55 2.29 -17.23 -13.96
N GLY A 56 2.70 -17.45 -12.70
CA GLY A 56 3.92 -18.19 -12.36
C GLY A 56 5.21 -17.39 -12.44
N VAL A 57 5.17 -16.13 -12.89
CA VAL A 57 6.34 -15.24 -13.02
C VAL A 57 6.54 -14.43 -11.74
N ILE A 58 7.78 -14.42 -11.24
CA ILE A 58 8.24 -13.51 -10.18
C ILE A 58 8.71 -12.22 -10.85
N TYR A 59 8.25 -11.09 -10.33
CA TYR A 59 8.59 -9.77 -10.82
C TYR A 59 9.76 -9.19 -10.00
N PRO A 60 10.54 -8.25 -10.56
CA PRO A 60 11.69 -7.67 -9.86
C PRO A 60 11.33 -7.00 -8.54
N ILE A 61 10.17 -6.34 -8.44
CA ILE A 61 9.77 -5.60 -7.24
C ILE A 61 8.25 -5.67 -7.03
N GLU A 62 7.84 -5.61 -5.77
CA GLU A 62 6.44 -5.52 -5.36
C GLU A 62 6.25 -4.42 -4.31
N ILE A 63 5.18 -3.64 -4.44
CA ILE A 63 4.78 -2.63 -3.45
C ILE A 63 3.59 -3.15 -2.67
N HIS A 64 3.68 -3.15 -1.35
CA HIS A 64 2.56 -3.39 -0.45
C HIS A 64 1.96 -2.06 0.00
N LEU A 65 0.66 -1.88 -0.19
CA LEU A 65 -0.10 -0.74 0.32
C LEU A 65 -0.97 -1.22 1.48
N VAL A 66 -0.62 -0.77 2.69
CA VAL A 66 -1.37 -1.10 3.90
C VAL A 66 -2.40 0.00 4.14
N ILE A 67 -3.67 -0.41 4.05
CA ILE A 67 -4.83 0.44 4.28
C ILE A 67 -5.64 -0.14 5.44
N ILE A 68 -6.11 0.72 6.33
CA ILE A 68 -6.75 0.30 7.58
C ILE A 68 -8.06 1.05 7.80
N SER A 69 -9.06 0.32 8.29
CA SER A 69 -10.28 0.86 8.89
C SER A 69 -10.26 0.59 10.40
N VAL A 70 -11.30 1.03 11.11
CA VAL A 70 -11.44 0.80 12.55
C VAL A 70 -11.38 -0.69 12.92
N PHE A 71 -11.83 -1.59 12.01
CA PHE A 71 -11.99 -3.02 12.30
C PHE A 71 -11.12 -3.93 11.43
N HIS A 72 -10.60 -3.43 10.31
CA HIS A 72 -10.02 -4.26 9.27
C HIS A 72 -8.74 -3.66 8.69
N ILE A 73 -7.80 -4.52 8.34
CA ILE A 73 -6.61 -4.17 7.55
C ILE A 73 -6.74 -4.86 6.19
N ILE A 74 -6.43 -4.12 5.12
CA ILE A 74 -6.30 -4.67 3.78
C ILE A 74 -4.89 -4.33 3.29
N CYS A 75 -4.20 -5.30 2.70
CA CYS A 75 -2.95 -5.08 1.99
C CYS A 75 -3.19 -5.29 0.49
N PHE A 76 -2.89 -4.27 -0.31
CA PHE A 76 -2.81 -4.43 -1.77
C PHE A 76 -1.36 -4.63 -2.17
N PHE A 77 -1.11 -5.49 -3.15
CA PHE A 77 0.20 -5.62 -3.77
C PHE A 77 0.16 -5.16 -5.22
N GLN A 78 1.25 -4.52 -5.66
CA GLN A 78 1.48 -4.18 -7.06
C GLN A 78 2.88 -4.63 -7.46
N SER A 79 2.96 -5.64 -8.33
CA SER A 79 4.22 -6.10 -8.92
C SER A 79 4.60 -5.24 -10.13
N LEU A 80 5.84 -4.75 -10.20
CA LEU A 80 6.33 -3.87 -11.28
C LEU A 80 7.29 -4.62 -12.21
N LYS A 81 7.22 -4.33 -13.51
CA LYS A 81 8.10 -4.89 -14.55
C LYS A 81 9.37 -4.05 -14.70
#